data_AF-A0A0Q9RXJ3-F1
#
_entry.id   AF-A0A0Q9RXJ3-F1
#
_cell.length_a   1.000
_cell.length_b   1.000
_cell.length_c   1.000
_cell.angle_alpha   90.00
_cell.angle_beta   90.00
_cell.angle_gamma   90.00
#
_symmetry.space_group_name_H-M   'P 1'
#
loop_
_entity.id
_entity.type
_entity.pdbx_description
1 polymer ?
#
loop_
_entity_poly.entity_id
_entity_poly.type
_entity_poly.pdbx_seq_one_letter_code
_entity_poly.pdbx_strand_id
1 'polypeptide(L)'
;MNEEKKITADEFIESLTGFEEIAIAKAFGDEVFNLAQNKETMFVRALVFVHFKREGSNDPEAKKQALSMTLKAAQSMFADEDDTAVQMESGEGETPAA
;
A
#
# COMPACT_ATOMS: atom_id res chain seq x y z
N MET A 1 -16.53 -13.64 -11.16
CA MET A 1 -16.27 -12.84 -9.95
C MET A 1 -14.91 -12.21 -10.20
N ASN A 2 -14.83 -10.88 -10.36
CA ASN A 2 -13.54 -10.23 -10.52
C ASN A 2 -12.90 -10.19 -9.13
N GLU A 3 -11.86 -11.00 -8.93
CA GLU A 3 -10.97 -10.84 -7.78
C GLU A 3 -10.28 -9.48 -7.96
N GLU A 4 -10.61 -8.52 -7.10
CA GLU A 4 -9.89 -7.25 -7.06
C GLU A 4 -8.46 -7.56 -6.64
N LYS A 5 -7.52 -7.44 -7.60
CA LYS A 5 -6.10 -7.64 -7.33
C LYS A 5 -5.70 -6.71 -6.19
N LYS A 6 -5.40 -7.29 -5.02
CA LYS A 6 -4.86 -6.53 -3.90
C LYS A 6 -3.50 -5.96 -4.32
N ILE A 7 -3.30 -4.68 -4.03
CA ILE A 7 -2.04 -3.96 -4.25
C ILE A 7 -1.03 -4.36 -3.18
N THR A 8 0.24 -4.54 -3.55
CA THR A 8 1.31 -4.75 -2.56
C THR A 8 1.61 -3.45 -1.81
N ALA A 9 2.38 -3.54 -0.72
CA ALA A 9 2.83 -2.35 0.00
C ALA A 9 3.72 -1.45 -0.87
N ASP A 10 4.57 -2.05 -1.71
CA ASP A 10 5.44 -1.33 -2.64
C ASP A 10 4.67 -0.69 -3.78
N GLU A 11 3.74 -1.41 -4.43
CA GLU A 11 2.87 -0.80 -5.44
C GLU A 11 2.05 0.36 -4.84
N PHE A 12 1.65 0.24 -3.55
CA PHE A 12 0.95 1.32 -2.87
C PHE A 12 1.86 2.53 -2.61
N ILE A 13 3.13 2.31 -2.22
CA ILE A 13 4.10 3.40 -2.02
C ILE A 13 4.33 4.17 -3.32
N GLU A 14 4.42 3.47 -4.45
CA GLU A 14 4.60 4.07 -5.78
C GLU A 14 3.37 4.88 -6.22
N SER A 15 2.20 4.55 -5.68
CA SER A 15 0.96 5.29 -5.93
C SER A 15 0.83 6.58 -5.10
N LEU A 16 1.74 6.83 -4.16
CA LEU A 16 1.65 8.01 -3.30
C LEU A 16 1.86 9.29 -4.09
N THR A 17 1.06 10.29 -3.77
CA THR A 17 1.27 11.67 -4.22
C THR A 17 2.12 12.43 -3.20
N GLY A 18 2.82 13.48 -3.64
CA GLY A 18 3.60 14.33 -2.73
C GLY A 18 2.77 14.95 -1.59
N PHE A 19 1.47 15.16 -1.78
CA PHE A 19 0.59 15.62 -0.69
C PHE A 19 0.38 14.55 0.38
N GLU A 20 0.31 13.29 -0.02
CA GLU A 20 0.18 12.16 0.90
C GLU A 20 1.48 11.91 1.67
N GLU A 21 2.63 12.05 1.00
CA GLU A 21 3.95 12.02 1.66
C GLU A 21 4.07 13.11 2.73
N ILE A 22 3.64 14.35 2.41
CA ILE A 22 3.61 15.45 3.37
C ILE A 22 2.66 15.14 4.53
N ALA A 23 1.50 14.53 4.26
CA ALA A 23 0.55 14.15 5.30
C ALA A 23 1.13 13.08 6.23
N ILE A 24 1.85 12.08 5.68
CA ILE A 24 2.59 11.08 6.47
C ILE A 24 3.63 11.79 7.34
N ALA A 25 4.46 12.67 6.78
CA ALA A 25 5.48 13.38 7.54
C ALA A 25 4.90 14.18 8.71
N LYS A 26 3.77 14.88 8.49
CA LYS A 26 3.06 15.61 9.55
C LYS A 26 2.44 14.69 10.59
N ALA A 27 1.87 13.57 10.17
CA ALA A 27 1.17 12.65 11.07
C ALA A 27 2.14 11.81 11.90
N PHE A 28 3.21 11.27 11.30
CA PHE A 28 4.12 10.32 11.92
C PHE A 28 5.42 10.94 12.43
N GLY A 29 5.68 12.20 12.08
CA GLY A 29 6.90 12.93 12.47
C GLY A 29 8.14 12.47 11.72
N ASP A 30 7.96 11.79 10.58
CA ASP A 30 9.04 11.18 9.80
C ASP A 30 8.62 10.99 8.34
N GLU A 31 9.59 11.02 7.43
CA GLU A 31 9.33 10.84 6.00
C GLU A 31 9.06 9.38 5.65
N VAL A 32 8.21 9.14 4.64
CA VAL A 32 7.77 7.78 4.27
C VAL A 32 8.92 6.83 3.96
N PHE A 33 9.96 7.30 3.25
CA PHE A 33 11.13 6.49 2.92
C PHE A 33 11.99 6.15 4.15
N ASN A 34 12.07 7.05 5.13
CA ASN A 34 12.77 6.76 6.39
C ASN A 34 12.00 5.74 7.24
N LEU A 35 10.66 5.82 7.22
CA LEU A 35 9.82 4.80 7.84
C LEU A 35 10.05 3.44 7.19
N ALA A 36 10.07 3.36 5.86
CA ALA A 36 10.27 2.11 5.13
C ALA A 36 11.62 1.44 5.48
N GLN A 37 12.69 2.24 5.57
CA GLN A 37 14.04 1.72 5.83
C GLN A 37 14.30 1.35 7.30
N ASN A 38 13.75 2.14 8.24
CA ASN A 38 14.18 2.07 9.65
C ASN A 38 13.07 1.68 10.62
N LYS A 39 11.80 1.71 10.19
CA LYS A 39 10.62 1.52 11.04
C LYS A 39 9.50 0.81 10.28
N GLU A 40 9.79 -0.37 9.75
CA GLU A 40 8.89 -1.19 8.91
C GLU A 40 7.43 -1.29 9.44
N THR A 41 7.26 -1.54 10.74
CA THR A 41 5.91 -1.58 11.35
C THR A 41 5.17 -0.24 11.28
N MET A 42 5.87 0.89 11.41
CA MET A 42 5.27 2.22 11.27
C MET A 42 5.07 2.60 9.81
N PHE A 43 5.91 2.10 8.91
CA PHE A 43 5.72 2.25 7.48
C PHE A 43 4.40 1.65 7.02
N VAL A 44 4.12 0.38 7.37
CA VAL A 44 2.82 -0.25 7.04
C VAL A 44 1.66 0.56 7.60
N ARG A 45 1.77 1.05 8.84
CA ARG A 45 0.73 1.91 9.44
C ARG A 45 0.58 3.27 8.74
N ALA A 46 1.66 3.83 8.21
CA ALA A 46 1.61 5.06 7.42
C ALA A 46 0.88 4.85 6.08
N LEU A 47 1.07 3.69 5.43
CA LEU A 47 0.31 3.35 4.22
C LEU A 47 -1.19 3.18 4.53
N VAL A 48 -1.52 2.47 5.62
CA VAL A 48 -2.92 2.32 6.08
C VAL A 48 -3.55 3.68 6.41
N PHE A 49 -2.79 4.62 6.98
CA PHE A 49 -3.23 5.98 7.20
C PHE A 49 -3.64 6.67 5.89
N VAL A 50 -2.83 6.53 4.83
CA VAL A 50 -3.17 7.09 3.52
C VAL A 50 -4.39 6.40 2.93
N HIS A 51 -4.50 5.08 3.06
CA HIS A 51 -5.69 4.35 2.62
C HIS A 51 -6.96 4.94 3.27
N PHE A 52 -7.00 5.12 4.59
CA PHE A 52 -8.17 5.72 5.25
C PHE A 52 -8.42 7.18 4.83
N LYS A 53 -7.37 7.94 4.49
CA LYS A 53 -7.54 9.29 3.91
C LYS A 53 -8.19 9.23 2.53
N ARG A 54 -7.81 8.28 1.69
CA ARG A 54 -8.42 8.06 0.37
C ARG A 54 -9.89 7.66 0.50
N GLU A 55 -10.25 6.93 1.55
CA GLU A 55 -11.64 6.61 1.94
C GLU A 55 -12.40 7.81 2.56
N GLY A 56 -11.77 8.97 2.68
CA GLY A 56 -12.40 10.21 3.13
C GLY A 56 -12.21 10.57 4.61
N SER A 57 -11.41 9.81 5.37
CA SER A 57 -11.07 10.17 6.75
C SER A 57 -10.13 11.38 6.79
N ASN A 58 -10.31 12.25 7.78
CA ASN A 58 -9.33 13.31 8.07
C ASN A 58 -8.07 12.77 8.76
N ASP A 59 -7.00 13.56 8.81
CA ASP A 59 -5.69 13.11 9.27
C ASP A 59 -5.69 12.56 10.71
N PRO A 60 -6.31 13.22 11.71
CA PRO A 60 -6.39 12.66 13.06
C PRO A 60 -7.11 11.32 13.13
N GLU A 61 -8.25 11.18 12.44
CA GLU A 61 -9.06 9.96 12.49
C GLU A 61 -8.40 8.82 11.69
N ALA A 62 -7.84 9.12 10.51
CA ALA A 62 -7.09 8.15 9.72
C ALA A 62 -5.89 7.61 10.50
N LYS A 63 -5.15 8.49 11.19
CA LYS A 63 -3.98 8.08 11.99
C LYS A 63 -4.41 7.21 13.16
N LYS A 64 -5.50 7.59 13.84
CA LYS A 64 -6.06 6.81 14.94
C LYS A 64 -6.49 5.42 14.47
N GLN A 65 -7.19 5.32 13.34
CA GLN A 65 -7.60 4.02 12.77
C GLN A 65 -6.37 3.17 12.45
N ALA A 66 -5.40 3.70 11.72
CA ALA A 66 -4.17 3.00 11.37
C ALA A 66 -3.36 2.52 12.59
N LEU A 67 -3.29 3.32 13.66
CA LEU A 67 -2.61 2.95 14.91
C LEU A 67 -3.42 1.98 15.78
N SER A 68 -4.74 1.96 15.65
CA SER A 68 -5.62 1.07 16.43
C SER A 68 -5.67 -0.35 15.88
N MET A 69 -5.27 -0.56 14.62
CA MET A 69 -5.19 -1.89 14.03
C MET A 69 -4.07 -2.72 14.67
N THR A 70 -4.29 -4.04 14.75
CA THR A 70 -3.20 -4.98 15.02
C THR A 70 -2.23 -4.98 13.84
N LEU A 71 -0.97 -5.36 14.07
CA LEU A 71 0.03 -5.43 12.99
C LEU A 71 -0.44 -6.36 11.86
N LYS A 72 -0.96 -7.54 12.22
CA LYS A 72 -1.50 -8.51 11.26
C LYS A 72 -2.61 -7.91 10.40
N ALA A 73 -3.57 -7.19 11.01
CA ALA A 73 -4.66 -6.57 10.26
C ALA A 73 -4.16 -5.49 9.30
N ALA A 74 -3.17 -4.69 9.73
CA ALA A 74 -2.56 -3.66 8.88
C ALA A 74 -1.80 -4.28 7.68
N GLN A 75 -1.07 -5.38 7.90
CA GLN A 75 -0.37 -6.11 6.84
C GLN A 75 -1.35 -6.75 5.84
N SER A 76 -2.44 -7.37 6.33
CA SER A 76 -3.44 -8.03 5.47
C SER A 76 -4.23 -7.09 4.53
N MET A 77 -4.04 -5.77 4.66
CA MET A 77 -4.58 -4.78 3.71
C MET A 77 -3.83 -4.79 2.38
N PHE A 78 -2.58 -5.26 2.38
CA PHE A 78 -1.73 -5.34 1.20
C PHE A 78 -1.56 -6.81 0.78
N ALA A 79 -1.29 -7.04 -0.51
CA ALA A 79 -0.88 -8.36 -0.99
C ALA A 79 0.55 -8.68 -0.54
N ASP A 80 0.83 -9.96 -0.33
CA ASP A 80 2.20 -10.45 -0.18
C ASP A 80 2.92 -10.34 -1.54
N GLU A 81 4.19 -9.95 -1.53
CA GLU A 81 4.98 -9.76 -2.76
C GLU A 81 5.04 -11.05 -3.61
N ASP A 82 5.05 -12.22 -2.96
CA ASP A 82 5.06 -13.54 -3.60
C ASP A 82 3.76 -13.88 -4.37
N ASP A 83 2.63 -13.26 -4.05
CA ASP A 83 1.33 -13.55 -4.71
C ASP A 83 1.21 -12.88 -6.10
N THR A 84 2.07 -11.91 -6.41
CA THR A 84 1.97 -11.13 -7.66
C THR A 84 2.56 -11.83 -8.88
N ALA A 85 3.35 -12.90 -8.70
CA ALA A 85 4.05 -13.61 -9.77
C ALA A 85 3.18 -14.54 -10.63
N VAL A 86 1.92 -14.79 -10.25
CA VAL A 86 1.09 -15.87 -10.85
C VAL A 86 0.27 -15.43 -12.08
N GLN A 87 0.31 -14.16 -12.51
CA GLN A 87 -0.60 -13.66 -13.57
C GLN A 87 0.07 -12.94 -14.75
N MET A 88 1.30 -13.31 -15.13
CA MET A 88 1.94 -12.80 -16.36
C MET A 88 2.41 -13.88 -17.35
N GLU A 89 1.78 -15.05 -17.38
CA GLU A 89 2.08 -16.05 -18.41
C GLU A 89 0.81 -16.75 -18.93
N SER A 90 0.08 -16.10 -19.83
CA SER A 90 -0.86 -16.73 -20.77
C SER A 90 -1.17 -15.75 -21.89
N GLY A 91 -0.14 -15.44 -22.67
CA GLY A 91 -0.23 -14.71 -23.93
C GLY A 91 0.71 -15.37 -24.93
N GLU A 92 0.54 -16.68 -25.18
CA GLU A 92 1.13 -17.32 -26.34
C GLU A 92 0.57 -16.62 -27.59
N GLY A 93 1.38 -15.74 -28.14
CA GLY A 93 1.20 -15.24 -29.48
C GLY A 93 1.52 -16.34 -30.47
N GLU A 94 0.50 -16.78 -31.21
CA GLU A 94 0.71 -17.34 -32.54
C GLU A 94 0.05 -16.40 -33.56
N THR A 95 0.88 -15.63 -34.25
CA THR A 95 0.58 -15.08 -35.58
C THR A 95 1.83 -15.27 -36.44
N PRO A 96 1.75 -15.20 -37.78
CA PRO A 96 1.10 -16.13 -38.71
C PRO A 96 2.12 -16.64 -39.78
N ALA A 97 1.88 -17.76 -40.47
CA ALA A 97 2.34 -17.99 -41.87
C ALA A 97 2.10 -19.43 -42.35
N ALA A 98 1.24 -19.59 -43.36
CA ALA A 98 1.54 -20.28 -44.62
C ALA A 98 0.41 -20.01 -45.64
#